data_AF-A0A453B7Y5-F1
#
_entry.id   AF-A0A453B7Y5-F1
#
_cell.length_a   1.000
_cell.length_b   1.000
_cell.length_c   1.000
_cell.angle_alpha   90.00
_cell.angle_beta   90.00
_cell.angle_gamma   90.00
#
_symmetry.space_group_name_H-M   'P 1'
#
loop_
_entity.id
_entity.type
_entity.pdbx_description
1 polymer ?
#
loop_
_entity_poly.entity_id
_entity_poly.type
_entity_poly.pdbx_seq_one_letter_code
_entity_poly.pdbx_strand_id
1 'polypeptide(L)'
;MHQSSKALVPAIIYVCSLVVSVMLQETRWSGWRLKNYFSAGAMIWILSGIGIVLLPSRMHNFMYVLSITIGAANALMTVTSISMEGVLVGEDLNGCAFVYGSLSFIDKVSCGIALYILESYQGSTKISENQELAYGYSVTRLGLGLVPAVFSLLSAIVAHTMDLPEARRRPLVEPLLA
;
A
#
# COMPACT_ATOMS: atom_id res chain seq x y z
N MET A 1 12.92 27.11 6.81
CA MET A 1 12.93 25.94 5.91
C MET A 1 11.59 25.90 5.17
N HIS A 2 11.59 25.95 3.84
CA HIS A 2 10.40 26.14 2.99
C HIS A 2 9.34 25.06 3.24
N GLN A 3 8.12 25.47 3.64
CA GLN A 3 6.97 24.57 3.80
C GLN A 3 6.62 23.80 2.52
N SER A 4 7.04 24.31 1.36
CA SER A 4 6.87 23.67 0.05
C SER A 4 7.48 22.26 -0.05
N SER A 5 8.52 21.92 0.73
CA SER A 5 9.11 20.57 0.65
C SER A 5 8.25 19.49 1.32
N LYS A 6 7.38 19.85 2.28
CA LYS A 6 6.53 18.89 3.00
C LYS A 6 5.38 18.36 2.13
N ALA A 7 4.83 19.19 1.25
CA ALA A 7 3.76 18.79 0.31
C ALA A 7 4.29 17.99 -0.90
N LEU A 8 5.58 18.12 -1.20
CA LEU A 8 6.19 17.52 -2.38
C LEU A 8 6.32 16.00 -2.23
N VAL A 9 6.61 15.50 -1.02
CA VAL A 9 6.76 14.06 -0.77
C VAL A 9 5.46 13.29 -1.03
N PRO A 10 4.29 13.67 -0.44
CA PRO A 10 3.02 13.03 -0.79
C PRO A 10 2.69 13.14 -2.28
N ALA A 11 2.95 14.30 -2.90
CA ALA A 11 2.68 14.49 -4.32
C ALA A 11 3.44 13.50 -5.21
N ILE A 12 4.74 13.26 -4.93
CA ILE A 12 5.55 12.27 -5.67
C ILE A 12 5.01 10.86 -5.44
N ILE A 13 4.65 10.49 -4.20
CA ILE A 13 4.09 9.17 -3.89
C ILE A 13 2.84 8.93 -4.76
N TYR A 14 1.91 9.88 -4.79
CA TYR A 14 0.66 9.74 -5.55
C TYR A 14 0.89 9.70 -7.06
N VAL A 15 1.74 10.57 -7.62
CA VAL A 15 2.04 10.58 -9.06
C VAL A 15 2.74 9.29 -9.48
N CYS A 16 3.74 8.84 -8.71
CA CYS A 16 4.43 7.59 -8.99
C CYS A 16 3.49 6.39 -8.88
N SER A 17 2.67 6.33 -7.83
CA SER A 17 1.67 5.28 -7.65
C SER A 17 0.69 5.24 -8.83
N LEU A 18 0.21 6.40 -9.29
CA LEU A 18 -0.69 6.48 -10.44
C LEU A 18 -0.06 5.91 -11.72
N VAL A 19 1.16 6.33 -12.04
CA VAL A 19 1.88 5.85 -13.24
C VAL A 19 2.09 4.35 -13.17
N VAL A 20 2.54 3.82 -12.04
CA VAL A 20 2.77 2.38 -11.86
C VAL A 20 1.46 1.60 -11.94
N SER A 21 0.37 2.10 -11.37
CA SER A 21 -0.96 1.48 -11.47
C SER A 21 -1.45 1.38 -12.91
N VAL A 22 -1.29 2.44 -13.72
CA VAL A 22 -1.67 2.42 -15.15
C VAL A 22 -0.85 1.37 -15.91
N MET A 23 0.47 1.32 -15.68
CA MET A 23 1.34 0.31 -16.32
C MET A 23 0.97 -1.13 -15.94
N LEU A 24 0.59 -1.35 -14.68
CA LEU A 24 0.14 -2.65 -14.19
C LEU A 24 -1.20 -3.06 -14.82
N GLN A 25 -2.12 -2.12 -15.01
CA GLN A 25 -3.44 -2.39 -15.57
C GLN A 25 -3.38 -2.85 -17.03
N GLU A 26 -2.42 -2.34 -17.82
CA GLU A 26 -2.14 -2.78 -19.19
C GLU A 26 -1.52 -4.19 -19.27
N THR A 27 -1.02 -4.71 -18.15
CA THR A 27 -0.36 -6.02 -18.12
C THR A 27 -1.39 -7.14 -18.06
N ARG A 28 -1.26 -8.15 -18.95
CA ARG A 28 -2.12 -9.34 -18.89
C ARG A 28 -1.86 -10.14 -17.62
N TRP A 29 -2.88 -10.22 -16.77
CA TRP A 29 -2.87 -10.94 -15.49
C TRP A 29 -3.00 -12.45 -15.70
N SER A 30 -2.13 -13.20 -15.03
CA SER A 30 -2.22 -14.65 -14.85
C SER A 30 -2.09 -14.92 -13.36
N GLY A 31 -2.84 -15.87 -12.79
CA GLY A 31 -2.88 -16.11 -11.34
C GLY A 31 -1.50 -16.26 -10.69
N TRP A 32 -0.56 -16.94 -11.37
CA TRP A 32 0.83 -17.06 -10.91
C TRP A 32 1.59 -15.73 -10.97
N ARG A 33 1.43 -14.96 -12.05
CA ARG A 33 2.03 -13.63 -12.18
C ARG A 33 1.48 -12.66 -11.14
N LEU A 34 0.20 -12.76 -10.82
CA LEU A 34 -0.48 -11.94 -9.82
C LEU A 34 0.16 -12.14 -8.44
N LYS A 35 0.37 -13.40 -8.04
CA LYS A 35 1.07 -13.76 -6.79
C LYS A 35 2.50 -13.22 -6.76
N ASN A 36 3.22 -13.31 -7.89
CA ASN A 36 4.59 -12.81 -8.00
C ASN A 36 4.67 -11.27 -7.91
N TYR A 37 3.76 -10.55 -8.57
CA TYR A 37 3.70 -9.08 -8.50
C TYR A 37 3.30 -8.59 -7.10
N PHE A 38 2.40 -9.31 -6.41
CA PHE A 38 2.02 -9.00 -5.04
C PHE A 38 3.22 -9.14 -4.09
N SER A 39 3.93 -10.28 -4.19
CA SER A 39 5.13 -10.56 -3.38
C SER A 39 6.26 -9.58 -3.67
N ALA A 40 6.47 -9.21 -4.95
CA ALA A 40 7.42 -8.17 -5.33
C ALA A 40 7.08 -6.80 -4.73
N GLY A 41 5.80 -6.40 -4.77
CA GLY A 41 5.31 -5.20 -4.11
C GLY A 41 5.58 -5.21 -2.61
N ALA A 42 5.30 -6.33 -1.94
CA ALA A 42 5.54 -6.51 -0.52
C ALA A 42 7.04 -6.44 -0.15
N MET A 43 7.91 -7.04 -0.95
CA MET A 43 9.36 -6.92 -0.77
C MET A 43 9.84 -5.47 -0.88
N ILE A 44 9.40 -4.74 -1.92
CA ILE A 44 9.76 -3.33 -2.11
C ILE A 44 9.24 -2.49 -0.93
N TRP A 45 8.05 -2.82 -0.42
CA TRP A 45 7.47 -2.17 0.75
C TRP A 45 8.30 -2.38 2.02
N ILE A 46 8.73 -3.63 2.29
CA ILE A 46 9.59 -3.97 3.43
C ILE A 46 10.96 -3.29 3.31
N LEU A 47 11.56 -3.29 2.11
CA LEU A 47 12.82 -2.58 1.85
C LEU A 47 12.69 -1.08 2.07
N SER A 48 11.57 -0.49 1.65
CA SER A 48 11.28 0.92 1.88
C SER A 48 11.05 1.22 3.37
N GLY A 49 10.40 0.32 4.11
CA GLY A 49 10.23 0.42 5.57
C GLY A 49 11.55 0.36 6.33
N ILE A 50 12.43 -0.57 5.96
CA ILE A 50 13.81 -0.65 6.48
C ILE A 50 14.59 0.63 6.13
N GLY A 51 14.43 1.13 4.91
CA GLY A 51 15.01 2.39 4.48
C GLY A 51 14.57 3.56 5.35
N ILE A 52 13.29 3.69 5.67
CA ILE A 52 12.75 4.74 6.56
C ILE A 52 13.35 4.63 7.98
N VAL A 53 13.52 3.41 8.51
CA VAL A 53 14.08 3.19 9.85
C VAL A 53 15.58 3.50 9.90
N LEU A 54 16.35 3.05 8.89
CA LEU A 54 17.80 3.22 8.83
C LEU A 54 18.26 4.62 8.40
N LEU A 55 17.38 5.43 7.80
CA LEU A 55 17.79 6.65 7.11
C LEU A 55 18.40 7.70 8.09
N PRO A 56 19.69 8.03 7.99
CA PRO A 56 20.30 9.10 8.79
C PRO A 56 19.90 10.47 8.25
N SER A 57 19.81 11.48 9.13
CA SER A 57 19.34 12.85 8.85
C SER A 57 20.16 13.66 7.82
N ARG A 58 21.14 13.04 7.13
CA ARG A 58 22.15 13.75 6.34
C ARG A 58 21.97 13.73 4.82
N MET A 59 21.05 12.94 4.26
CA MET A 59 20.90 12.82 2.80
C MET A 59 19.47 13.06 2.30
N HIS A 60 19.16 14.32 1.99
CA HIS A 60 17.85 14.74 1.47
C HIS A 60 17.46 14.05 0.15
N ASN A 61 18.44 13.64 -0.67
CA ASN A 61 18.19 12.93 -1.94
C ASN A 61 17.54 11.55 -1.73
N PHE A 62 17.83 10.87 -0.62
CA PHE A 62 17.26 9.55 -0.33
C PHE A 62 15.76 9.62 -0.03
N MET A 63 15.25 10.74 0.49
CA MET A 63 13.81 10.91 0.72
C MET A 63 13.00 10.88 -0.58
N TYR A 64 13.54 11.46 -1.67
CA TYR A 64 12.87 11.44 -2.97
C TYR A 64 12.87 10.03 -3.58
N VAL A 65 13.99 9.31 -3.47
CA VAL A 65 14.07 7.91 -3.93
C VAL A 65 13.11 7.02 -3.14
N LEU A 66 13.08 7.15 -1.81
CA LEU A 66 12.14 6.43 -0.94
C LEU A 66 10.68 6.74 -1.27
N SER A 67 10.35 8.00 -1.58
CA SER A 67 9.00 8.42 -1.97
C SER A 67 8.54 7.71 -3.26
N ILE A 68 9.43 7.57 -4.24
CA ILE A 68 9.15 6.83 -5.49
C ILE A 68 8.96 5.34 -5.18
N THR A 69 9.83 4.72 -4.38
CA THR A 69 9.71 3.28 -4.08
C THR A 69 8.46 2.95 -3.27
N ILE A 70 8.07 3.81 -2.33
CA ILE A 70 6.82 3.70 -1.56
C ILE A 70 5.61 3.81 -2.49
N GLY A 71 5.61 4.80 -3.40
CA GLY A 71 4.53 4.96 -4.38
C GLY A 71 4.39 3.74 -5.29
N ALA A 72 5.51 3.22 -5.80
CA ALA A 72 5.53 2.02 -6.63
C ALA A 72 5.05 0.77 -5.88
N ALA A 73 5.51 0.57 -4.64
CA ALA A 73 5.08 -0.54 -3.80
C ALA A 73 3.58 -0.46 -3.48
N ASN A 74 3.04 0.75 -3.27
CA ASN A 74 1.62 0.99 -3.00
C ASN A 74 0.76 0.58 -4.19
N ALA A 75 1.12 1.05 -5.37
CA ALA A 75 0.46 0.70 -6.61
C ALA A 75 0.48 -0.81 -6.84
N LEU A 76 1.65 -1.45 -6.67
CA LEU A 76 1.80 -2.90 -6.84
C LEU A 76 0.87 -3.66 -5.89
N MET A 77 0.91 -3.37 -4.60
CA MET A 77 0.10 -4.11 -3.63
C MET A 77 -1.40 -3.86 -3.81
N THR A 78 -1.83 -2.60 -4.02
CA THR A 78 -3.25 -2.25 -4.15
C THR A 78 -3.89 -2.83 -5.42
N VAL A 79 -3.29 -2.60 -6.58
CA VAL A 79 -3.83 -3.11 -7.87
C VAL A 79 -3.88 -4.64 -7.87
N THR A 80 -2.82 -5.27 -7.34
CA THR A 80 -2.74 -6.72 -7.30
C THR A 80 -3.72 -7.32 -6.29
N SER A 81 -3.93 -6.66 -5.13
CA SER A 81 -4.94 -7.07 -4.14
C SER A 81 -6.36 -7.01 -4.69
N ILE A 82 -6.73 -5.91 -5.37
CA ILE A 82 -8.06 -5.76 -5.99
C ILE A 82 -8.26 -6.82 -7.08
N SER A 83 -7.20 -7.13 -7.83
CA SER A 83 -7.25 -8.18 -8.85
C SER A 83 -7.42 -9.57 -8.22
N MET A 84 -6.80 -9.85 -7.07
CA MET A 84 -7.00 -11.10 -6.31
C MET A 84 -8.42 -11.20 -5.76
N GLU A 85 -8.97 -10.11 -5.22
CA GLU A 85 -10.36 -10.01 -4.77
C GLU A 85 -11.34 -10.36 -5.90
N GLY A 86 -11.11 -9.80 -7.10
CA GLY A 86 -11.92 -10.11 -8.28
C GLY A 86 -11.88 -11.58 -8.70
N VAL A 87 -10.71 -12.21 -8.61
CA VAL A 87 -10.57 -13.65 -8.90
C VAL A 87 -11.27 -14.51 -7.85
N LEU A 88 -11.27 -14.09 -6.58
CA LEU A 88 -11.90 -14.82 -5.48
C LEU A 88 -13.43 -14.74 -5.49
N VAL A 89 -13.97 -13.57 -5.83
CA VAL A 89 -15.42 -13.38 -5.99
C VAL A 89 -15.95 -14.22 -7.16
N GLY A 90 -15.15 -14.37 -8.22
CA GLY A 90 -15.49 -15.25 -9.34
C GLY A 90 -16.72 -14.78 -10.12
N GLU A 91 -17.45 -15.73 -10.71
CA GLU A 91 -18.64 -15.48 -11.55
C GLU A 91 -19.94 -15.34 -10.73
N ASP A 92 -19.90 -15.61 -9.41
CA ASP A 92 -21.06 -15.54 -8.54
C ASP A 92 -21.38 -14.09 -8.15
N LEU A 93 -22.22 -13.44 -8.95
CA LEU A 93 -22.65 -12.05 -8.73
C LEU A 93 -23.61 -11.89 -7.54
N ASN A 94 -24.15 -13.00 -7.02
CA ASN A 94 -25.04 -12.97 -5.85
C ASN A 94 -24.25 -12.62 -4.59
N GLY A 95 -24.36 -11.36 -4.14
CA GLY A 95 -23.66 -10.87 -2.95
C GLY A 95 -22.30 -10.23 -3.23
N CYS A 96 -21.85 -10.13 -4.48
CA CYS A 96 -20.58 -9.48 -4.81
C CYS A 96 -20.53 -8.03 -4.32
N ALA A 97 -21.63 -7.28 -4.47
CA ALA A 97 -21.75 -5.91 -4.00
C ALA A 97 -21.58 -5.78 -2.47
N PHE A 98 -22.03 -6.79 -1.71
CA PHE A 98 -21.84 -6.83 -0.27
C PHE A 98 -20.37 -7.13 0.10
N VAL A 99 -19.70 -8.01 -0.64
CA VAL A 99 -18.27 -8.34 -0.43
C VAL A 99 -17.38 -7.12 -0.70
N TYR A 100 -17.48 -6.53 -1.90
CA TYR A 100 -16.72 -5.32 -2.25
C TYR A 100 -17.07 -4.14 -1.33
N GLY A 101 -18.34 -4.01 -0.93
CA GLY A 101 -18.81 -2.99 0.01
C GLY A 101 -18.21 -3.16 1.40
N SER A 102 -18.19 -4.39 1.93
CA SER A 102 -17.62 -4.71 3.24
C SER A 102 -16.10 -4.50 3.25
N LEU A 103 -15.40 -4.91 2.19
CA LEU A 103 -13.96 -4.70 2.03
C LEU A 103 -13.61 -3.20 1.99
N SER A 104 -14.36 -2.42 1.20
CA SER A 104 -14.20 -0.96 1.15
C SER A 104 -14.52 -0.27 2.48
N PHE A 105 -15.49 -0.79 3.24
CA PHE A 105 -15.83 -0.28 4.56
C PHE A 105 -14.69 -0.53 5.55
N ILE A 106 -14.16 -1.75 5.59
CA ILE A 106 -13.03 -2.12 6.46
C ILE A 106 -11.79 -1.29 6.12
N ASP A 107 -11.51 -1.06 4.83
CA ASP A 107 -10.39 -0.23 4.39
C ASP A 107 -10.51 1.22 4.92
N LYS A 108 -11.67 1.85 4.74
CA LYS A 108 -11.91 3.22 5.23
C LYS A 108 -11.88 3.33 6.74
N VAL A 109 -12.47 2.36 7.45
CA VAL A 109 -12.45 2.34 8.92
C VAL A 109 -11.03 2.16 9.44
N SER A 110 -10.26 1.24 8.87
CA SER A 110 -8.86 0.99 9.24
C SER A 110 -7.98 2.22 8.98
N CYS A 111 -8.13 2.84 7.81
CA CYS A 111 -7.46 4.10 7.47
C CYS A 111 -7.83 5.23 8.45
N GLY A 112 -9.12 5.37 8.78
CA GLY A 112 -9.61 6.35 9.75
C GLY A 112 -9.04 6.16 11.16
N ILE A 113 -8.98 4.91 11.65
CA ILE A 113 -8.37 4.58 12.94
C ILE A 113 -6.87 4.91 12.93
N ALA A 114 -6.16 4.56 11.86
CA ALA A 114 -4.73 4.88 11.72
C ALA A 114 -4.48 6.39 11.74
N LEU A 115 -5.29 7.17 11.02
CA LEU A 115 -5.22 8.63 11.02
C LEU A 115 -5.56 9.23 12.40
N TYR A 116 -6.59 8.71 13.06
CA TYR A 116 -6.96 9.15 14.42
C TYR A 116 -5.82 8.93 15.42
N ILE A 117 -5.18 7.76 15.38
CA ILE A 117 -4.01 7.46 16.22
C ILE A 117 -2.87 8.42 15.88
N LEU A 118 -2.56 8.62 14.60
CA LEU A 118 -1.49 9.51 14.15
C LEU A 118 -1.74 10.96 14.60
N GLU A 119 -2.96 11.45 14.46
CA GLU A 119 -3.37 12.79 14.88
C GLU A 119 -3.34 12.93 16.40
N SER A 120 -3.73 11.90 17.15
CA SER A 120 -3.65 11.87 18.62
C SER A 120 -2.21 12.03 19.12
N TYR A 121 -1.25 11.33 18.51
CA TYR A 121 0.18 11.50 18.84
C TYR A 121 0.68 12.91 18.49
N GLN A 122 0.26 13.48 17.36
CA GLN A 122 0.65 14.85 16.97
C GLN A 122 0.01 15.91 17.87
N GLY A 123 -1.25 15.73 18.27
CA GLY A 123 -1.98 16.62 19.16
C GLY A 123 -1.38 16.70 20.56
N SER A 124 -0.90 15.57 21.09
CA SER A 124 -0.18 15.51 22.37
C SER A 124 1.18 16.25 22.34
N THR A 125 1.75 16.44 21.14
CA THR A 125 3.07 17.08 20.95
C THR A 125 3.00 18.61 20.99
N LYS A 126 1.82 19.23 20.82
CA LYS A 126 1.68 20.71 20.86
C LYS A 126 1.87 21.35 22.24
N ILE A 127 2.02 20.55 23.31
CA ILE A 127 2.24 21.06 24.68
C ILE A 127 3.74 21.18 25.02
N SER A 128 4.65 20.56 24.26
CA SER A 128 6.09 20.50 24.60
C SER A 128 6.97 21.06 23.47
N GLU A 129 6.97 22.38 23.32
CA GLU A 129 7.53 23.07 22.15
C GLU A 129 9.05 23.31 22.17
N ASN A 130 9.83 22.89 23.19
CA ASN A 130 11.20 23.43 23.33
C ASN A 130 12.41 22.48 23.48
N GLN A 131 12.31 21.14 23.44
CA GLN A 131 13.55 20.33 23.55
C GLN A 131 13.61 18.94 22.87
N GLU A 132 12.57 18.49 22.15
CA GLU A 132 12.43 17.07 21.76
C GLU A 132 12.29 16.81 20.25
N LEU A 133 12.99 17.55 19.39
CA LEU A 133 13.00 17.28 17.93
C LEU A 133 13.71 15.95 17.55
N ALA A 134 14.38 15.29 18.50
CA ALA A 134 15.16 14.06 18.26
C ALA A 134 14.52 12.77 18.81
N TYR A 135 13.69 12.83 19.85
CA TYR A 135 13.14 11.63 20.52
C TYR A 135 11.77 11.24 19.97
N GLY A 136 10.87 12.21 19.73
CA GLY A 136 9.58 11.97 19.06
C GLY A 136 9.72 11.57 17.58
N TYR A 137 10.78 12.04 16.91
CA TYR A 137 11.08 11.68 15.52
C TYR A 137 11.37 10.18 15.34
N SER A 138 11.91 9.52 16.38
CA SER A 138 12.22 8.08 16.34
C SER A 138 10.95 7.22 16.42
N VAL A 139 10.02 7.54 17.33
CA VAL A 139 8.82 6.71 17.55
C VAL A 139 7.82 6.82 16.40
N THR A 140 7.57 8.02 15.87
CA THR A 140 6.65 8.17 14.73
C THR A 140 7.23 7.54 13.46
N ARG A 141 8.55 7.59 13.27
CA ARG A 141 9.23 7.02 12.11
C ARG A 141 9.39 5.50 12.21
N LEU A 142 9.63 4.99 13.42
CA LEU A 142 9.61 3.56 13.72
C LEU A 142 8.19 3.01 13.52
N GLY A 143 7.16 3.70 14.01
CA GLY A 143 5.77 3.35 13.76
C GLY A 143 5.42 3.37 12.27
N LEU A 144 5.74 4.46 11.56
CA LEU A 144 5.41 4.63 10.15
C LEU A 144 6.20 3.68 9.21
N GLY A 145 7.38 3.22 9.61
CA GLY A 145 8.16 2.25 8.82
C GLY A 145 7.84 0.80 9.18
N LEU A 146 7.76 0.49 10.48
CA LEU A 146 7.62 -0.88 10.98
C LEU A 146 6.18 -1.38 10.86
N VAL A 147 5.18 -0.54 11.14
CA VAL A 147 3.76 -0.94 11.03
C VAL A 147 3.45 -1.38 9.60
N PRO A 148 3.73 -0.57 8.55
CA PRO A 148 3.46 -1.00 7.19
C PRO A 148 4.32 -2.19 6.73
N ALA A 149 5.54 -2.34 7.24
CA ALA A 149 6.38 -3.51 6.94
C ALA A 149 5.80 -4.81 7.52
N VAL A 150 5.29 -4.79 8.77
CA VAL A 150 4.64 -5.95 9.40
C VAL A 150 3.33 -6.30 8.67
N PHE A 151 2.50 -5.30 8.35
CA PHE A 151 1.29 -5.53 7.57
C PHE A 151 1.58 -6.06 6.17
N SER A 152 2.63 -5.56 5.52
CA SER A 152 3.06 -6.05 4.21
C SER A 152 3.52 -7.51 4.27
N LEU A 153 4.31 -7.88 5.28
CA LEU A 153 4.71 -9.27 5.50
C LEU A 153 3.51 -10.18 5.76
N LEU A 154 2.58 -9.77 6.63
CA LEU A 154 1.36 -10.53 6.91
C LEU A 154 0.53 -10.71 5.63
N SER A 155 0.38 -9.64 4.83
CA SER A 155 -0.34 -9.69 3.56
C SER A 155 0.31 -10.66 2.57
N ALA A 156 1.66 -10.69 2.50
CA ALA A 156 2.38 -11.62 1.64
C ALA A 156 2.18 -13.07 2.09
N ILE A 157 2.21 -13.33 3.41
CA ILE A 157 1.92 -14.67 3.96
C ILE A 157 0.50 -15.10 3.58
N VAL A 158 -0.49 -14.23 3.79
CA VAL A 158 -1.89 -14.50 3.42
C VAL A 158 -2.02 -14.80 1.92
N ALA A 159 -1.45 -13.96 1.07
CA ALA A 159 -1.43 -14.19 -0.38
C ALA A 159 -0.69 -15.47 -0.77
N HIS A 160 0.31 -15.90 0.01
CA HIS A 160 0.99 -17.19 -0.17
C HIS A 160 0.10 -18.37 0.21
N THR A 161 -0.72 -18.24 1.24
CA THR A 161 -1.68 -19.28 1.67
C THR A 161 -2.95 -19.36 0.82
N MET A 162 -3.27 -18.32 0.05
CA MET A 162 -4.41 -18.34 -0.86
C MET A 162 -4.11 -19.23 -2.07
N ASP A 163 -4.96 -20.24 -2.27
CA ASP A 163 -5.06 -20.99 -3.51
C ASP A 163 -5.82 -20.15 -4.52
N LEU A 164 -5.06 -19.36 -5.29
CA LEU A 164 -5.58 -18.73 -6.49
C LEU A 164 -5.71 -19.83 -7.54
N PRO A 165 -6.93 -20.24 -7.96
CA PRO A 165 -7.06 -21.17 -9.06
C PRO A 165 -6.30 -20.58 -10.24
N GLU A 166 -5.43 -21.38 -10.86
CA GLU A 166 -4.85 -21.00 -12.15
C GLU A 166 -6.03 -20.56 -13.02
N ALA A 167 -5.98 -19.32 -13.51
CA ALA A 167 -6.93 -18.81 -14.48
C ALA A 167 -6.79 -19.70 -15.72
N ARG A 168 -7.43 -20.87 -15.66
CA ARG A 168 -7.56 -21.82 -16.74
C ARG A 168 -8.26 -21.02 -17.80
N ARG A 169 -7.57 -20.83 -18.93
CA ARG A 169 -8.12 -20.24 -20.15
C ARG A 169 -9.52 -20.83 -20.42
N ARG A 170 -10.57 -20.19 -19.94
CA ARG A 170 -11.86 -20.26 -20.60
C ARG A 170 -11.87 -19.06 -21.51
N PRO A 171 -11.81 -19.26 -22.84
CA PRO A 171 -12.02 -18.13 -23.74
C PRO A 171 -13.36 -17.51 -23.36
N LEU A 172 -13.40 -16.18 -23.23
CA LEU A 172 -14.65 -15.42 -23.15
C LEU A 172 -15.51 -15.82 -24.36
N VAL A 173 -16.42 -16.75 -24.14
CA VAL A 173 -17.49 -17.07 -25.06
C VAL A 173 -18.75 -16.97 -24.23
N GLU A 174 -19.16 -15.74 -23.92
CA GLU A 174 -20.57 -15.37 -23.96
C GLU A 174 -20.70 -13.85 -23.84
N PRO A 175 -21.32 -13.17 -24.82
CA PRO A 175 -21.60 -11.75 -24.73
C PRO A 175 -22.72 -11.51 -23.70
N LEU A 176 -22.47 -10.63 -22.74
CA LEU A 176 -23.44 -10.09 -21.79
C LEU A 176 -24.46 -9.20 -22.51
N LEU A 177 -25.38 -9.83 -23.25
CA LEU A 177 -26.65 -9.24 -23.69
C LEU A 177 -27.74 -10.33 -23.62
N ALA A 178 -28.44 -10.37 -22.49
CA ALA A 178 -29.79 -10.90 -22.37
C ALA A 178 -30.53 -10.09 -21.31
#